data_AF-A0A1L9P6E6-F1
#
_entry.id   AF-A0A1L9P6E6-F1
#
_cell.length_a   1.000
_cell.length_b   1.000
_cell.length_c   1.000
_cell.angle_alpha   90.00
_cell.angle_beta   90.00
_cell.angle_gamma   90.00
#
_symmetry.space_group_name_H-M   'P 1'
#
loop_
_entity.id
_entity.type
_entity.pdbx_description
1 polymer ?
#
loop_
_entity_poly.entity_id
_entity_poly.type
_entity_poly.pdbx_seq_one_letter_code
_entity_poly.pdbx_strand_id
1 'polypeptide(L)'
;MTLYYSLVFVLLVLEMGVFMGLIVPLPFSVRRKLFTFVSESPVIAKLQYGLRITFIFILILFIDSVNRVYRVQLEVSAFSKEGGNVGRGAALGTDRSEVQARKFYSQRNMYLCGFTLFLSLILNRTYTMILETLRLEDRVKLLEGNKQSGGKDSARLAQAGDMGEIGRLKKELEAKERDIETLKKQTEGLTREYHNLGDQVAGSKSEGSGEKKDL
;
A
#
# COMPACT_ATOMS: atom_id res chain seq x y z
N MET A 1 -20.87 -11.03 22.18
CA MET A 1 -19.95 -11.36 21.07
C MET A 1 -18.54 -11.24 21.58
N THR A 2 -17.61 -12.07 21.13
CA THR A 2 -16.21 -11.93 21.55
C THR A 2 -15.64 -10.58 21.11
N LEU A 3 -14.74 -9.99 21.92
CA LEU A 3 -14.23 -8.62 21.72
C LEU A 3 -13.66 -8.40 20.31
N TYR A 4 -12.99 -9.39 19.75
CA TYR A 4 -12.39 -9.31 18.42
C TYR A 4 -13.43 -9.16 17.29
N TYR A 5 -14.59 -9.84 17.35
CA TYR A 5 -15.64 -9.63 16.34
C TYR A 5 -16.33 -8.27 16.47
N SER A 6 -16.38 -7.70 17.68
CA SER A 6 -16.87 -6.33 17.87
C SER A 6 -15.95 -5.30 17.19
N LEU A 7 -14.63 -5.51 17.26
CA LEU A 7 -13.66 -4.66 16.56
C LEU A 7 -13.82 -4.77 15.04
N VAL A 8 -13.97 -5.99 14.52
CA VAL A 8 -14.24 -6.22 13.08
C VAL A 8 -15.53 -5.51 12.64
N PHE A 9 -16.58 -5.55 13.46
CA PHE A 9 -17.84 -4.84 13.16
C PHE A 9 -17.65 -3.32 13.09
N VAL A 10 -16.93 -2.71 14.03
CA VAL A 10 -16.65 -1.27 14.00
C VAL A 10 -15.84 -0.91 12.75
N LEU A 11 -14.87 -1.76 12.40
CA LEU A 11 -14.05 -1.57 11.20
C LEU A 11 -14.91 -1.65 9.94
N LEU A 12 -15.82 -2.62 9.84
CA LEU A 12 -16.78 -2.74 8.74
C LEU A 12 -17.63 -1.47 8.59
N VAL A 13 -18.20 -0.96 9.69
CA VAL A 13 -19.03 0.26 9.66
C VAL A 13 -18.21 1.47 9.19
N LEU A 14 -16.97 1.59 9.65
CA LEU A 14 -16.06 2.63 9.20
C LEU A 14 -15.75 2.50 7.70
N GLU A 15 -15.41 1.30 7.23
CA GLU A 15 -15.16 1.03 5.82
C GLU A 15 -16.39 1.33 4.96
N MET A 16 -17.60 1.02 5.43
CA MET A 16 -18.84 1.36 4.73
C MET A 16 -19.03 2.87 4.62
N GLY A 17 -18.77 3.61 5.72
CA GLY A 17 -18.83 5.07 5.72
C GLY A 17 -17.83 5.69 4.75
N VAL A 18 -16.58 5.22 4.76
CA VAL A 18 -15.54 5.69 3.84
C VAL A 18 -15.89 5.34 2.40
N PHE A 19 -16.32 4.11 2.13
CA PHE A 19 -16.71 3.67 0.79
C PHE A 19 -17.88 4.49 0.24
N MET A 20 -18.92 4.72 1.06
CA MET A 20 -20.05 5.58 0.68
C MET A 20 -19.59 7.01 0.43
N GLY A 21 -18.69 7.56 1.24
CA GLY A 21 -18.10 8.88 0.99
C GLY A 21 -17.31 8.94 -0.33
N LEU A 22 -16.59 7.87 -0.67
CA LEU A 22 -15.76 7.78 -1.86
C LEU A 22 -16.59 7.63 -3.16
N ILE A 23 -17.72 6.92 -3.09
CA ILE A 23 -18.58 6.66 -4.25
C ILE A 23 -19.45 7.87 -4.63
N VAL A 24 -19.64 8.84 -3.72
CA VAL A 24 -20.43 10.03 -4.02
C VAL A 24 -19.89 10.71 -5.28
N PRO A 25 -20.76 10.97 -6.28
CA PRO A 25 -20.40 11.73 -7.47
C PRO A 25 -20.14 13.20 -7.10
N LEU A 26 -18.91 13.50 -6.69
CA LEU A 26 -18.47 14.86 -6.43
C LEU A 26 -17.97 15.53 -7.72
N PRO A 27 -18.23 16.84 -7.92
CA PRO A 27 -17.73 17.57 -9.07
C PRO A 27 -16.19 17.62 -9.04
N PHE A 28 -15.58 17.58 -10.23
CA PHE A 28 -14.13 17.42 -10.45
C PHE A 28 -13.26 18.34 -9.57
N SER A 29 -13.62 19.62 -9.46
CA SER A 29 -12.86 20.61 -8.69
C SER A 29 -12.83 20.30 -7.19
N VAL A 30 -13.93 19.74 -6.66
CA VAL A 30 -14.06 19.35 -5.25
C VAL A 30 -13.33 18.04 -5.00
N ARG A 31 -13.47 17.06 -5.92
CA ARG A 31 -12.68 15.81 -5.86
C ARG A 31 -11.19 16.09 -5.87
N ARG A 32 -10.72 16.94 -6.78
CA ARG A 32 -9.31 17.33 -6.85
C ARG A 32 -8.83 17.94 -5.54
N LYS A 33 -9.52 18.93 -4.98
CA LYS A 33 -9.12 19.53 -3.69
C LYS A 33 -9.12 18.53 -2.53
N LEU A 34 -10.16 17.70 -2.42
CA LEU A 34 -10.25 16.68 -1.37
C LEU A 34 -9.15 15.64 -1.50
N PHE A 35 -8.95 15.07 -2.70
CA PHE A 35 -7.93 14.04 -2.91
C PHE A 35 -6.51 14.59 -2.85
N THR A 36 -6.25 15.84 -3.25
CA THR A 36 -4.94 16.48 -3.02
C THR A 36 -4.68 16.70 -1.53
N PHE A 37 -5.66 17.18 -0.77
CA PHE A 37 -5.54 17.35 0.69
C PHE A 37 -5.36 16.01 1.42
N VAL A 38 -6.13 15.00 0.99
CA VAL A 38 -6.03 13.61 1.46
C VAL A 38 -4.66 13.02 1.11
N SER A 39 -4.10 13.31 -0.06
CA SER A 39 -2.77 12.83 -0.48
C SER A 39 -1.62 13.60 0.18
N GLU A 40 -1.84 14.85 0.60
CA GLU A 40 -0.85 15.69 1.29
C GLU A 40 -0.68 15.28 2.76
N SER A 41 -1.74 14.72 3.36
CA SER A 41 -1.67 14.33 4.76
C SER A 41 -0.87 13.03 4.94
N PRO A 42 0.27 13.06 5.65
CA PRO A 42 1.03 11.84 5.97
C PRO A 42 0.21 10.85 6.82
N VAL A 43 -0.92 11.30 7.38
CA VAL A 43 -1.90 10.46 8.05
C VAL A 43 -2.50 9.45 7.08
N ILE A 44 -2.78 9.82 5.82
CA ILE A 44 -3.39 8.90 4.85
C ILE A 44 -2.43 7.83 4.38
N ALA A 45 -1.14 8.15 4.17
CA ALA A 45 -0.14 7.14 3.86
C ALA A 45 -0.01 6.11 5.00
N LYS A 46 -0.02 6.57 6.25
CA LYS A 46 -0.06 5.71 7.45
C LYS A 46 -1.38 4.93 7.54
N LEU A 47 -2.49 5.54 7.14
CA LEU A 47 -3.82 4.91 7.15
C LEU A 47 -3.91 3.82 6.08
N GLN A 48 -3.32 4.00 4.90
CA GLN A 48 -3.26 2.97 3.86
C GLN A 48 -2.38 1.80 4.29
N TYR A 49 -1.24 2.07 4.95
CA TYR A 49 -0.41 1.03 5.54
C TYR A 49 -1.15 0.30 6.68
N GLY A 50 -1.86 1.05 7.52
CA GLY A 50 -2.74 0.54 8.57
C GLY A 50 -3.84 -0.36 8.00
N LEU A 51 -4.52 0.06 6.93
CA LEU A 51 -5.54 -0.71 6.24
C LEU A 51 -5.00 -2.03 5.66
N ARG A 52 -3.76 -2.03 5.15
CA ARG A 52 -3.09 -3.27 4.70
C ARG A 52 -2.79 -4.21 5.86
N ILE A 53 -2.34 -3.69 7.00
CA ILE A 53 -2.10 -4.50 8.21
C ILE A 53 -3.41 -5.07 8.75
N THR A 54 -4.45 -4.24 8.87
CA THR A 54 -5.77 -4.70 9.34
C THR A 54 -6.36 -5.73 8.40
N PHE A 55 -6.15 -5.61 7.09
CA PHE A 55 -6.58 -6.61 6.11
C PHE A 55 -5.99 -8.00 6.40
N ILE A 56 -4.68 -8.09 6.66
CA ILE A 56 -4.03 -9.37 7.01
C ILE A 56 -4.62 -9.94 8.31
N PHE A 57 -4.85 -9.08 9.30
CA PHE A 57 -5.44 -9.48 10.57
C PHE A 57 -6.86 -10.04 10.40
N ILE A 58 -7.71 -9.36 9.62
CA ILE A 58 -9.07 -9.81 9.33
C ILE A 58 -9.03 -11.11 8.51
N LEU A 59 -8.04 -11.29 7.62
CA LEU A 59 -7.87 -12.51 6.83
C LEU A 59 -7.59 -13.72 7.74
N ILE A 60 -6.72 -13.56 8.73
CA ILE A 60 -6.46 -14.59 9.73
C ILE A 60 -7.73 -14.91 10.53
N LEU A 61 -8.44 -13.88 11.01
CA LEU A 61 -9.71 -14.06 11.72
C LEU A 61 -10.80 -14.71 10.86
N PHE A 62 -10.80 -14.45 9.55
CA PHE A 62 -11.72 -15.08 8.62
C PHE A 62 -11.41 -16.57 8.49
N ILE A 63 -10.15 -16.94 8.28
CA ILE A 63 -9.73 -18.36 8.22
C ILE A 63 -10.08 -19.08 9.52
N ASP A 64 -9.80 -18.46 10.68
CA ASP A 64 -10.20 -18.98 11.99
C ASP A 64 -11.72 -19.18 12.08
N SER A 65 -12.50 -18.18 11.66
CA SER A 65 -13.95 -18.26 11.67
C SER A 65 -14.50 -19.36 10.76
N VAL A 66 -13.90 -19.59 9.59
CA VAL A 66 -14.26 -20.67 8.66
C VAL A 66 -13.95 -22.02 9.29
N ASN A 67 -12.75 -22.19 9.85
CA ASN A 67 -12.34 -23.41 10.55
C ASN A 67 -13.28 -23.73 11.71
N ARG A 68 -13.72 -22.71 12.45
CA ARG A 68 -14.68 -22.84 13.54
C ARG A 68 -16.07 -23.22 13.04
N VAL A 69 -16.57 -22.59 11.97
CA VAL A 69 -17.87 -22.93 11.35
C VAL A 69 -17.86 -24.37 10.86
N TYR A 70 -16.78 -24.80 10.19
CA TYR A 70 -16.61 -26.16 9.69
C TYR A 70 -16.63 -27.19 10.83
N ARG A 71 -15.85 -26.93 11.89
CA ARG A 71 -15.84 -27.78 13.10
C ARG A 71 -17.22 -27.89 13.75
N VAL A 72 -17.89 -26.76 13.96
CA VAL A 72 -19.24 -26.74 14.56
C VAL A 72 -20.25 -27.46 13.68
N GLN A 73 -20.16 -27.37 12.34
CA GLN A 73 -21.02 -28.15 11.44
C GLN A 73 -20.76 -29.65 11.54
N LEU A 74 -19.50 -30.07 11.62
CA LEU A 74 -19.15 -31.47 11.84
C LEU A 74 -19.67 -31.99 13.19
N GLU A 75 -19.54 -31.22 14.27
CA GLU A 75 -20.11 -31.57 15.58
C GLU A 75 -21.65 -31.74 15.50
N VAL A 76 -22.36 -30.77 14.90
CA VAL A 76 -23.83 -30.84 14.73
C VAL A 76 -24.25 -32.07 13.92
N SER A 77 -23.53 -32.39 12.86
CA SER A 77 -23.84 -33.52 11.97
C SER A 77 -23.50 -34.88 12.58
N ALA A 78 -22.44 -34.97 13.38
CA ALA A 78 -22.12 -36.15 14.18
C ALA A 78 -23.22 -36.42 15.23
N PHE A 79 -23.63 -35.40 15.99
CA PHE A 79 -24.75 -35.50 16.93
C PHE A 79 -26.08 -35.88 16.25
N SER A 80 -26.29 -35.43 15.01
CA SER A 80 -27.49 -35.76 14.24
C SER A 80 -27.47 -37.19 13.67
N LYS A 81 -26.29 -37.76 13.39
CA LYS A 81 -26.13 -39.15 12.92
C LYS A 81 -26.09 -40.17 14.06
N GLU A 82 -25.54 -39.80 15.22
CA GLU A 82 -25.41 -40.69 16.39
C GLU A 82 -26.69 -40.73 17.25
N GLY A 83 -27.57 -39.73 17.14
CA GLY A 83 -28.87 -39.66 17.82
C GLY A 83 -29.95 -40.62 17.32
N GLY A 84 -29.61 -41.62 16.52
CA GLY A 84 -30.52 -42.66 16.04
C GLY A 84 -30.78 -43.79 17.04
N ASN A 85 -29.99 -43.92 18.12
CA ASN A 85 -30.18 -44.98 19.10
C ASN A 85 -29.88 -44.48 20.53
N VAL A 86 -30.81 -44.78 21.46
CA VAL A 86 -30.72 -44.64 22.94
C VAL A 86 -31.20 -43.31 23.56
N GLY A 87 -32.53 -43.17 23.70
CA GLY A 87 -33.15 -43.15 25.04
C GLY A 87 -33.11 -41.90 25.94
N ARG A 88 -33.19 -40.65 25.44
CA ARG A 88 -33.29 -39.45 26.33
C ARG A 88 -34.15 -38.32 25.77
N GLY A 89 -35.46 -38.58 25.62
CA GLY A 89 -36.45 -37.68 25.02
C GLY A 89 -36.83 -36.40 25.80
N ALA A 90 -36.30 -36.14 27.00
CA ALA A 90 -36.69 -34.97 27.81
C ALA A 90 -35.58 -33.93 28.05
N ALA A 91 -34.30 -34.26 27.78
CA ALA A 91 -33.17 -33.32 27.88
C ALA A 91 -32.73 -32.76 26.50
N LEU A 92 -33.20 -33.37 25.41
CA LEU A 92 -32.74 -33.14 24.04
C LEU A 92 -33.18 -31.80 23.41
N GLY A 93 -34.18 -31.13 23.98
CA GLY A 93 -34.66 -29.82 23.49
C GLY A 93 -33.65 -28.71 23.74
N THR A 94 -33.01 -28.73 24.92
CA THR A 94 -32.03 -27.73 25.33
C THR A 94 -30.71 -27.92 24.56
N ASP A 95 -30.23 -29.15 24.41
CA ASP A 95 -28.96 -29.44 23.72
C ASP A 95 -29.03 -29.18 22.20
N ARG A 96 -30.15 -29.50 21.54
CA ARG A 96 -30.38 -29.12 20.14
C ARG A 96 -30.47 -27.61 19.97
N SER A 97 -31.08 -26.89 20.92
CA SER A 97 -31.17 -25.43 20.87
C SER A 97 -29.82 -24.75 21.09
N GLU A 98 -28.98 -25.25 21.99
CA GLU A 98 -27.62 -24.76 22.21
C GLU A 98 -26.71 -24.98 20.99
N VAL A 99 -26.76 -26.18 20.41
CA VAL A 99 -25.94 -26.55 19.25
C VAL A 99 -26.35 -25.76 18.01
N GLN A 100 -27.66 -25.54 17.81
CA GLN A 100 -28.16 -24.66 16.75
C GLN A 100 -27.76 -23.20 17.00
N ALA A 101 -27.87 -22.69 18.22
CA ALA A 101 -27.42 -21.34 18.55
C ALA A 101 -25.92 -21.16 18.22
N ARG A 102 -25.05 -22.10 18.62
CA ARG A 102 -23.61 -22.09 18.31
C ARG A 102 -23.34 -22.05 16.79
N LYS A 103 -24.14 -22.76 15.98
CA LYS A 103 -24.06 -22.71 14.51
C LYS A 103 -24.42 -21.33 13.96
N PHE A 104 -25.51 -20.71 14.43
CA PHE A 104 -25.88 -19.35 14.00
C PHE A 104 -24.83 -18.31 14.42
N TYR A 105 -24.25 -18.44 15.61
CA TYR A 105 -23.18 -17.55 16.07
C TYR A 105 -21.93 -17.66 15.20
N SER A 106 -21.45 -18.88 14.91
CA SER A 106 -20.25 -19.06 14.09
C SER A 106 -20.47 -18.60 12.64
N GLN A 107 -21.63 -18.89 12.06
CA GLN A 107 -21.99 -18.46 10.71
C GLN A 107 -22.02 -16.93 10.59
N ARG A 108 -22.71 -16.23 11.49
CA ARG A 108 -22.75 -14.75 11.47
C ARG A 108 -21.35 -14.15 11.58
N ASN A 109 -20.51 -14.70 12.43
CA ASN A 109 -19.14 -14.21 12.63
C ASN A 109 -18.28 -14.43 11.38
N MET A 110 -18.44 -15.57 10.69
CA MET A 110 -17.79 -15.83 9.40
C MET A 110 -18.23 -14.83 8.34
N TYR A 111 -19.54 -14.56 8.22
CA TYR A 111 -20.06 -13.56 7.29
C TYR A 111 -19.55 -12.16 7.62
N LEU A 112 -19.52 -11.78 8.90
CA LEU A 112 -19.00 -10.49 9.34
C LEU A 112 -17.55 -10.30 8.89
N CYS A 113 -16.67 -11.27 9.15
CA CYS A 113 -15.28 -11.22 8.70
C CYS A 113 -15.17 -11.21 7.17
N GLY A 114 -15.98 -12.01 6.47
CA GLY A 114 -15.99 -12.10 5.01
C GLY A 114 -16.42 -10.80 4.33
N PHE A 115 -17.50 -10.18 4.81
CA PHE A 115 -17.96 -8.89 4.28
C PHE A 115 -16.95 -7.78 4.53
N THR A 116 -16.28 -7.79 5.68
CA THR A 116 -15.23 -6.81 5.98
C THR A 116 -14.08 -6.96 4.99
N LEU A 117 -13.56 -8.18 4.76
CA LEU A 117 -12.50 -8.40 3.77
C LEU A 117 -12.88 -7.96 2.36
N PHE A 118 -14.11 -8.31 1.95
CA PHE A 118 -14.62 -7.94 0.64
C PHE A 118 -14.69 -6.42 0.48
N LEU A 119 -15.20 -5.73 1.49
CA LEU A 119 -15.31 -4.28 1.50
C LEU A 119 -13.93 -3.60 1.53
N SER A 120 -12.98 -4.10 2.34
CA SER A 120 -11.59 -3.62 2.35
C SER A 120 -10.94 -3.70 0.96
N LEU A 121 -11.18 -4.80 0.24
CA LEU A 121 -10.62 -5.01 -1.10
C LEU A 121 -11.22 -4.02 -2.10
N ILE A 122 -12.54 -3.88 -2.11
CA ILE A 122 -13.24 -2.92 -2.97
C ILE A 122 -12.76 -1.51 -2.67
N LEU A 123 -12.67 -1.11 -1.40
CA LEU A 123 -12.26 0.23 -1.00
C LEU A 123 -10.87 0.57 -1.56
N ASN A 124 -9.90 -0.35 -1.44
CA ASN A 124 -8.57 -0.16 -2.00
C ASN A 124 -8.59 -0.04 -3.54
N ARG A 125 -9.37 -0.88 -4.22
CA ARG A 125 -9.53 -0.83 -5.67
C ARG A 125 -10.19 0.49 -6.12
N THR A 126 -11.28 0.90 -5.48
CA THR A 126 -12.00 2.14 -5.80
C THR A 126 -11.14 3.37 -5.51
N TYR A 127 -10.38 3.38 -4.42
CA TYR A 127 -9.43 4.46 -4.12
C TYR A 127 -8.38 4.65 -5.23
N THR A 128 -7.73 3.56 -5.63
CA THR A 128 -6.72 3.59 -6.69
C THR A 128 -7.33 4.02 -8.02
N MET A 129 -8.50 3.48 -8.37
CA MET A 129 -9.23 3.82 -9.59
C MET A 129 -9.63 5.29 -9.65
N ILE A 130 -10.06 5.89 -8.54
CA ILE A 130 -10.40 7.32 -8.50
C ILE A 130 -9.14 8.18 -8.68
N LEU A 131 -8.03 7.82 -8.05
CA LEU A 131 -6.75 8.50 -8.24
C LEU A 131 -6.27 8.46 -9.69
N GLU A 132 -6.36 7.30 -10.33
CA GLU A 132 -6.05 7.12 -11.74
C GLU A 132 -6.96 7.99 -12.61
N THR A 133 -8.28 7.97 -12.37
CA THR A 133 -9.25 8.79 -13.12
C THR A 133 -8.91 10.27 -13.03
N LEU A 134 -8.62 10.78 -11.82
CA LEU A 134 -8.25 12.18 -11.62
C LEU A 134 -6.94 12.56 -12.34
N ARG A 135 -5.94 11.66 -12.33
CA ARG A 135 -4.69 11.85 -13.07
C ARG A 135 -4.91 11.87 -14.58
N LEU A 136 -5.75 10.97 -15.10
CA LEU A 136 -6.08 10.94 -16.52
C LEU A 136 -6.81 12.22 -16.95
N GLU A 137 -7.81 12.66 -16.20
CA GLU A 137 -8.50 13.93 -16.46
C GLU A 137 -7.55 15.14 -16.40
N ASP A 138 -6.60 15.17 -15.46
CA ASP A 138 -5.57 16.21 -15.39
C ASP A 138 -4.65 16.19 -16.63
N ARG A 139 -4.23 15.02 -17.10
CA ARG A 139 -3.41 14.88 -18.33
C ARG A 139 -4.17 15.32 -19.58
N VAL A 140 -5.44 14.97 -19.70
CA VAL A 140 -6.29 15.39 -20.83
C VAL A 140 -6.41 16.91 -20.87
N LYS A 141 -6.72 17.56 -19.74
CA LYS A 141 -6.83 19.03 -19.68
C LYS A 141 -5.52 19.76 -19.98
N LEU A 142 -4.39 19.17 -19.57
CA LEU A 142 -3.04 19.65 -19.91
C LEU A 142 -2.80 19.63 -21.43
N LEU A 143 -3.17 18.53 -22.09
CA LEU A 143 -3.01 18.36 -23.54
C LEU A 143 -3.98 19.25 -24.34
N GLU A 144 -5.18 19.51 -23.82
CA GLU A 144 -6.17 20.44 -24.40
C GLU A 144 -5.80 21.93 -24.25
N GLY A 145 -4.63 22.25 -23.68
CA GLY A 145 -4.11 23.62 -23.62
C GLY A 145 -4.72 24.49 -22.54
N ASN A 146 -5.45 23.91 -21.58
CA ASN A 146 -6.05 24.67 -20.48
C ASN A 146 -4.95 25.05 -19.45
N LYS A 147 -4.67 26.35 -19.29
CA LYS A 147 -3.63 26.89 -18.37
C LYS A 147 -3.87 26.58 -16.87
N GLN A 148 -5.04 26.04 -16.50
CA GLN A 148 -5.34 25.61 -15.12
C GLN A 148 -4.84 24.18 -14.78
N SER A 149 -4.45 23.39 -15.78
CA SER A 149 -3.88 22.05 -15.63
C SER A 149 -2.36 22.14 -15.84
N GLY A 150 -1.59 21.63 -14.88
CA GLY A 150 -0.13 21.84 -14.78
C GLY A 150 0.32 22.62 -13.54
N GLY A 151 -0.61 23.14 -12.72
CA GLY A 151 -0.29 23.77 -11.43
C GLY A 151 0.14 22.77 -10.35
N LYS A 152 0.57 23.28 -9.17
CA LYS A 152 1.07 22.48 -8.02
C LYS A 152 0.22 21.24 -7.68
N ASP A 153 -1.11 21.34 -7.75
CA ASP A 153 -1.99 20.21 -7.41
C ASP A 153 -1.90 19.05 -8.42
N SER A 154 -1.61 19.33 -9.70
CA SER A 154 -1.50 18.28 -10.73
C SER A 154 -0.19 17.51 -10.60
N ALA A 155 0.90 18.21 -10.30
CA ALA A 155 2.18 17.58 -9.95
C ALA A 155 2.06 16.72 -8.67
N ARG A 156 1.21 17.11 -7.71
CA ARG A 156 0.97 16.39 -6.45
C ARG A 156 0.06 15.18 -6.63
N LEU A 157 -0.98 15.26 -7.46
CA LEU A 157 -1.78 14.10 -7.87
C LEU A 157 -0.93 13.08 -8.62
N ALA A 158 -0.03 13.54 -9.51
CA ALA A 158 0.97 12.70 -10.14
C ALA A 158 1.92 12.06 -9.10
N GLN A 159 2.08 12.63 -7.92
CA GLN A 159 2.86 12.05 -6.83
C GLN A 159 2.10 11.00 -5.99
N ALA A 160 0.79 11.18 -5.79
CA ALA A 160 -0.02 10.41 -4.85
C ALA A 160 -0.28 8.94 -5.22
N GLY A 161 -0.45 8.63 -6.50
CA GLY A 161 -0.68 7.26 -6.96
C GLY A 161 0.58 6.47 -7.32
N ASP A 162 1.78 7.06 -7.21
CA ASP A 162 3.06 6.39 -7.50
C ASP A 162 3.80 6.04 -6.20
N MET A 163 3.05 5.75 -5.13
CA MET A 163 3.61 5.48 -3.80
C MET A 163 4.64 4.31 -3.80
N GLY A 164 4.63 3.45 -4.83
CA GLY A 164 5.67 2.44 -5.07
C GLY A 164 6.79 2.87 -6.03
N GLU A 165 6.47 3.56 -7.14
CA GLU A 165 7.44 3.93 -8.17
C GLU A 165 8.26 5.17 -7.80
N ILE A 166 7.68 6.16 -7.12
CA ILE A 166 8.41 7.34 -6.63
C ILE A 166 9.41 6.96 -5.54
N GLY A 167 9.09 6.00 -4.68
CA GLY A 167 10.05 5.49 -3.71
C GLY A 167 11.28 4.88 -4.39
N ARG A 168 11.04 4.10 -5.47
CA ARG A 168 12.10 3.50 -6.28
C ARG A 168 12.89 4.57 -7.06
N LEU A 169 12.20 5.46 -7.77
CA LEU A 169 12.79 6.52 -8.59
C LEU A 169 13.55 7.54 -7.75
N LYS A 170 13.06 7.88 -6.54
CA LYS A 170 13.77 8.80 -5.63
C LYS A 170 15.04 8.18 -5.07
N LYS A 171 15.00 6.88 -4.76
CA LYS A 171 16.19 6.11 -4.36
C LYS A 171 17.20 5.95 -5.50
N GLU A 172 16.70 5.79 -6.72
CA GLU A 172 17.51 5.74 -7.93
C GLU A 172 18.14 7.10 -8.27
N LEU A 173 17.38 8.20 -8.09
CA LEU A 173 17.87 9.57 -8.24
C LEU A 173 18.98 9.88 -7.24
N GLU A 174 18.76 9.55 -5.96
CA GLU A 174 19.72 9.76 -4.88
C GLU A 174 20.98 8.86 -5.03
N ALA A 175 20.86 7.70 -5.66
CA ALA A 175 22.01 6.89 -6.07
C ALA A 175 22.79 7.59 -7.20
N LYS A 176 22.10 8.07 -8.25
CA LYS A 176 22.74 8.77 -9.36
C LYS A 176 23.41 10.08 -8.95
N GLU A 177 22.83 10.83 -8.01
CA GLU A 177 23.45 12.05 -7.48
C GLU A 177 24.76 11.76 -6.75
N ARG A 178 24.81 10.70 -5.94
CA ARG A 178 26.04 10.26 -5.27
C ARG A 178 27.09 9.76 -6.26
N ASP A 179 26.68 9.05 -7.30
CA ASP A 179 27.59 8.58 -8.35
C ASP A 179 28.18 9.77 -9.14
N ILE A 180 27.37 10.78 -9.47
CA ILE A 180 27.82 12.00 -10.13
C ILE A 180 28.82 12.78 -9.25
N GLU A 181 28.54 12.91 -7.96
CA GLU A 181 29.45 13.58 -7.02
C GLU A 181 30.79 12.83 -6.90
N THR A 182 30.74 11.50 -6.86
CA THR A 182 31.93 10.65 -6.82
C THR A 182 32.74 10.77 -8.11
N LEU A 183 32.08 10.74 -9.28
CA LEU A 183 32.71 10.92 -10.59
C LEU A 183 33.37 12.28 -10.74
N LYS A 184 32.74 13.35 -10.22
CA LYS A 184 33.36 14.69 -10.18
C LYS A 184 34.65 14.69 -9.37
N LYS A 185 34.63 14.14 -8.14
CA LYS A 185 35.83 14.04 -7.29
C LYS A 185 36.93 13.21 -7.95
N GLN A 186 36.58 12.11 -8.62
CA GLN A 186 37.54 11.28 -9.35
C GLN A 186 38.14 12.01 -10.55
N THR A 187 37.33 12.77 -11.28
CA THR A 187 37.81 13.57 -12.43
C THR A 187 38.72 14.70 -11.97
N GLU A 188 38.36 15.41 -10.91
CA GLU A 188 39.21 16.45 -10.31
C GLU A 188 40.55 15.89 -9.83
N GLY A 189 40.53 14.72 -9.17
CA GLY A 189 41.74 14.01 -8.77
C GLY A 189 42.61 13.60 -9.97
N LEU A 190 42.00 13.05 -11.02
CA LEU A 190 42.69 12.65 -12.25
C LEU A 190 43.29 13.86 -12.98
N THR A 191 42.56 14.96 -13.10
CA THR A 191 43.04 16.21 -13.69
C THR A 191 44.24 16.75 -12.90
N ARG A 192 44.20 16.70 -11.57
CA ARG A 192 45.31 17.12 -10.72
C ARG A 192 46.57 16.25 -10.93
N GLU A 193 46.42 14.94 -10.97
CA GLU A 193 47.52 14.02 -11.26
C GLU A 193 48.07 14.22 -12.68
N TYR A 194 47.20 14.47 -13.66
CA TYR A 194 47.62 14.76 -15.03
C TYR A 194 48.45 16.04 -15.11
N HIS A 195 48.05 17.10 -14.41
CA HIS A 195 48.84 18.33 -14.30
C HIS A 195 50.19 18.08 -13.59
N ASN A 196 50.20 17.35 -12.48
CA ASN A 196 51.43 17.00 -11.76
C ASN A 196 52.40 16.18 -12.62
N LEU A 197 51.90 15.19 -13.38
CA LEU A 197 52.71 14.42 -14.33
C LEU A 197 53.21 15.30 -15.47
N GLY A 198 52.36 16.19 -15.99
CA GLY A 198 52.74 17.17 -17.00
C GLY A 198 53.91 18.05 -16.54
N ASP A 199 53.85 18.56 -15.32
CA ASP A 199 54.90 19.37 -14.71
C ASP A 199 56.19 18.57 -14.47
N GLN A 200 56.10 17.32 -14.02
CA GLN A 200 57.27 16.43 -13.86
C GLN A 200 57.93 16.07 -15.19
N VAL A 201 57.14 15.82 -16.24
CA VAL A 201 57.65 15.51 -17.59
C VAL A 201 58.24 16.76 -18.25
N ALA A 202 57.65 17.94 -18.02
CA ALA A 202 58.20 19.21 -18.49
C ALA A 202 59.51 19.56 -17.77
N GLY A 203 59.56 19.37 -16.44
CA GLY A 203 60.76 19.57 -15.63
C GLY A 203 61.92 18.65 -16.02
N SER A 204 61.65 17.34 -16.17
CA SER A 204 62.66 16.36 -16.58
C SER A 204 63.16 16.53 -18.03
N LYS A 205 62.33 17.05 -18.94
CA LYS A 205 62.79 17.43 -20.30
C LYS A 205 63.74 18.62 -20.30
N SER A 206 63.63 19.55 -19.34
CA SER A 206 64.52 20.71 -19.26
C SER A 206 65.93 20.34 -18.79
N GLU A 207 66.07 19.28 -17.99
CA GLU A 207 67.37 18.78 -17.51
C GLU A 207 68.07 17.90 -18.55
N GLY A 208 67.33 17.24 -19.46
CA GLY A 208 67.89 16.34 -20.47
C GLY A 208 68.38 16.98 -21.78
N SER A 209 68.15 18.28 -22.01
CA SER A 209 68.55 18.97 -23.26
C SER A 209 69.82 19.83 -23.13
N GLY A 210 70.52 19.80 -22.00
CA GLY A 210 71.73 20.60 -21.75
C GLY A 210 73.06 19.94 -22.12
N GLU A 211 73.09 18.65 -22.49
CA GLU A 211 74.33 17.89 -22.57
C GLU A 211 74.63 17.33 -23.98
N LYS A 212 74.55 18.16 -25.02
CA LYS A 212 75.29 17.95 -26.27
C LYS A 212 75.64 19.28 -26.94
N LYS A 213 76.96 19.49 -27.10
CA LYS A 213 77.72 20.53 -27.83
C LYS A 213 78.56 21.36 -26.87
N ASP A 214 79.85 21.59 -27.05
CA ASP A 214 80.87 21.21 -28.04
C ASP A 214 82.20 21.70 -27.41
N LEU A 215 83.32 21.03 -27.74
CA LEU A 215 84.72 21.50 -27.70
C LEU A 215 85.42 21.64 -26.34
#